data_AF-A0A957DIY8-F1
#
_entry.id   AF-A0A957DIY8-F1
#
_cell.length_a   1.000
_cell.length_b   1.000
_cell.length_c   1.000
_cell.angle_alpha   90.00
_cell.angle_beta   90.00
_cell.angle_gamma   90.00
#
_symmetry.space_group_name_H-M   'P 1'
#
loop_
_entity.id
_entity.type
_entity.pdbx_description
1 polymer ?
#
loop_
_entity_poly.entity_id
_entity_poly.type
_entity_poly.pdbx_seq_one_letter_code
_entity_poly.pdbx_strand_id
1 'polypeptide(L)'
;MQTHIHPPGSARLIPLLLILLLTLPACRAPQPATNPDTLNVVATSTLVADVVRQVGGDAINLTTLMPIGSDPHNYQPVPQDISAVARA
;
A
#
# COMPACT_ATOMS: atom_id res chain seq x y z
N MET A 1 -45.08 -1.50 -44.85
CA MET A 1 -44.24 -2.69 -44.56
C MET A 1 -43.21 -2.29 -43.52
N GLN A 2 -43.53 -2.37 -42.22
CA GLN A 2 -42.57 -2.13 -41.12
C GLN A 2 -42.20 -3.48 -40.51
N THR A 3 -40.95 -3.90 -40.67
CA THR A 3 -40.39 -5.07 -39.99
C THR A 3 -39.97 -4.66 -38.59
N HIS A 4 -40.77 -5.04 -37.60
CA HIS A 4 -40.44 -4.87 -36.19
C HIS A 4 -39.40 -5.93 -35.80
N ILE A 5 -38.12 -5.57 -35.93
CA ILE A 5 -36.98 -6.44 -35.59
C ILE A 5 -36.83 -6.40 -34.06
N HIS A 6 -37.25 -7.45 -33.37
CA HIS A 6 -37.02 -7.63 -31.94
C HIS A 6 -35.55 -8.06 -31.72
N PRO A 7 -34.69 -7.26 -31.09
CA PRO A 7 -33.31 -7.66 -30.88
C PRO A 7 -33.24 -8.82 -29.87
N PRO A 8 -32.36 -9.82 -30.08
CA PRO A 8 -32.24 -10.99 -29.20
C PRO A 8 -31.83 -10.55 -27.78
N GLY A 9 -32.33 -11.26 -26.76
CA GLY A 9 -32.22 -10.88 -25.34
C GLY A 9 -30.79 -10.62 -24.82
N SER A 10 -29.76 -11.12 -25.49
CA SER A 10 -28.35 -10.81 -25.21
C SER A 10 -27.98 -9.35 -25.47
N ALA A 11 -28.63 -8.68 -26.43
CA ALA A 11 -28.36 -7.29 -26.78
C ALA A 11 -28.81 -6.29 -25.70
N ARG A 12 -29.74 -6.68 -24.82
CA ARG A 12 -30.22 -5.85 -23.70
C ARG A 12 -29.33 -5.93 -22.46
N LEU A 13 -28.49 -6.97 -22.36
CA LEU A 13 -27.57 -7.19 -21.23
C LEU A 13 -26.25 -6.42 -21.39
N ILE A 14 -25.85 -6.14 -22.62
CA ILE A 14 -24.61 -5.41 -22.96
C ILE A 14 -24.54 -4.02 -22.28
N PRO A 15 -25.55 -3.14 -22.35
CA PRO A 15 -25.47 -1.82 -21.71
C PRO A 15 -25.42 -1.92 -20.17
N LEU A 16 -26.10 -2.89 -19.58
CA LEU A 16 -26.08 -3.11 -18.13
C LEU A 16 -24.70 -3.56 -17.64
N LEU A 17 -24.07 -4.49 -18.37
CA LEU A 17 -22.71 -4.95 -18.10
C LEU A 17 -21.68 -3.83 -18.26
N LEU A 18 -21.85 -2.97 -19.27
CA LEU A 18 -20.96 -1.82 -19.52
C LEU A 18 -21.04 -0.78 -18.40
N ILE A 19 -22.25 -0.49 -17.91
CA ILE A 19 -22.46 0.42 -16.76
C ILE A 19 -21.84 -0.17 -15.49
N LEU A 20 -22.02 -1.46 -15.24
CA LEU A 20 -21.40 -2.15 -14.10
C LEU A 20 -19.87 -2.05 -14.17
N LEU A 21 -19.27 -2.30 -15.35
CA LEU A 21 -17.83 -2.17 -15.59
C LEU A 21 -17.30 -0.75 -15.34
N LEU A 22 -18.07 0.28 -15.68
CA LEU A 22 -17.67 1.69 -15.48
C LEU A 22 -17.62 2.12 -14.01
N THR A 23 -18.33 1.42 -13.11
CA THR A 23 -18.43 1.80 -11.69
C THR A 23 -17.38 1.16 -10.78
N LEU A 24 -16.55 0.23 -11.28
CA LEU A 24 -15.48 -0.42 -10.50
C LEU A 24 -14.26 0.43 -10.11
N PRO A 25 -13.88 1.55 -10.76
CA PRO A 25 -12.62 2.22 -10.42
C PRO A 25 -12.65 2.99 -9.08
N ALA A 26 -13.77 2.97 -8.34
CA ALA A 26 -13.92 3.72 -7.09
C ALA A 26 -13.24 3.06 -5.86
N CYS A 27 -12.85 1.79 -5.93
CA CYS A 27 -12.27 1.06 -4.78
C CYS A 27 -10.74 1.11 -4.70
N ARG A 28 -10.08 2.12 -5.30
CA ARG A 28 -8.63 2.25 -5.18
C ARG A 28 -8.27 2.80 -3.80
N ALA A 29 -7.73 1.94 -2.94
CA ALA A 29 -7.17 2.37 -1.66
C ALA A 29 -6.12 3.47 -1.89
N PRO A 30 -6.05 4.52 -1.05
CA PRO A 30 -4.97 5.50 -1.11
C PRO A 30 -3.63 4.79 -1.03
N GLN A 31 -2.85 4.83 -2.11
CA GLN A 31 -1.46 4.41 -2.08
C GLN A 31 -0.70 5.50 -1.30
N PRO A 32 0.03 5.17 -0.22
CA PRO A 32 0.90 6.14 0.42
C PRO A 32 1.85 6.71 -0.63
N ALA A 33 1.96 8.03 -0.68
CA ALA A 33 2.84 8.74 -1.60
C ALA A 33 4.29 8.43 -1.21
N THR A 34 4.89 7.42 -1.84
CA THR A 34 6.34 7.24 -1.80
C THR A 34 6.93 8.35 -2.66
N ASN A 35 7.60 9.31 -2.03
CA ASN A 35 8.45 10.23 -2.75
C ASN A 35 9.60 9.38 -3.32
N PRO A 36 9.77 9.26 -4.65
CA PRO A 36 10.77 8.37 -5.23
C PRO A 36 12.20 8.68 -4.77
N ASP A 37 12.42 9.89 -4.25
CA ASP A 37 13.72 10.36 -3.77
C ASP A 37 13.99 10.01 -2.29
N THR A 38 13.03 9.45 -1.54
CA THR A 38 13.26 9.07 -0.13
C THR A 38 13.72 7.63 0.01
N LEU A 39 14.82 7.42 0.74
CA LEU A 39 15.37 6.09 1.01
C LEU A 39 14.62 5.40 2.16
N ASN A 40 14.18 4.16 1.98
CA ASN A 40 13.63 3.38 3.10
C ASN A 40 14.79 2.92 4.01
N VAL A 41 14.64 3.14 5.31
CA VAL A 41 15.68 2.78 6.29
C VAL A 41 15.03 2.06 7.45
N VAL A 42 15.67 0.99 7.92
CA VAL A 42 15.24 0.25 9.10
C VAL A 42 16.28 0.38 10.21
N ALA A 43 15.83 0.77 11.40
CA ALA A 43 16.63 0.77 12.62
C ALA A 43 16.14 -0.32 13.58
N THR A 44 17.07 -1.00 14.24
CA THR A 44 16.76 -2.08 15.19
C THR A 44 16.13 -1.56 16.47
N SER A 45 16.70 -0.51 17.06
CA SER A 45 16.29 0.08 18.34
C SER A 45 16.02 1.57 18.24
N THR A 46 15.29 2.10 19.22
CA THR A 46 14.90 3.51 19.29
C THR A 46 16.08 4.47 19.38
N LEU A 47 17.18 4.05 20.02
CA LEU A 47 18.40 4.87 20.15
C LEU A 47 19.09 5.07 18.80
N VAL A 48 19.20 4.01 18.00
CA VAL A 48 19.73 4.11 16.64
C VAL A 48 18.77 4.89 15.75
N ALA A 49 17.46 4.66 15.88
CA ALA A 49 16.45 5.38 15.13
C ALA A 49 16.51 6.90 15.35
N ASP A 50 16.78 7.35 16.58
CA ASP A 50 16.89 8.77 16.87
C ASP A 50 18.07 9.42 16.12
N VAL A 51 19.25 8.80 16.17
CA VAL A 51 20.43 9.27 15.45
C VAL A 51 20.18 9.28 13.94
N VAL A 52 19.61 8.20 13.41
CA VAL A 52 19.31 8.06 11.97
C VAL A 52 18.31 9.12 11.51
N ARG A 53 17.27 9.40 12.31
CA ARG A 53 16.29 10.44 12.01
C ARG A 53 16.92 11.84 12.00
N GLN A 54 17.83 12.14 12.93
CA GLN A 54 18.54 13.42 12.96
C GLN A 54 19.44 13.61 11.73
N VAL A 55 20.08 12.54 11.25
CA VAL A 55 20.99 12.60 10.09
C VAL A 55 20.24 12.58 8.76
N GLY A 56 19.24 11.71 8.63
CA GLY A 56 18.52 11.50 7.38
C GLY A 56 17.41 12.52 7.11
N GLY A 57 16.84 13.12 8.17
CA GLY A 57 15.78 14.13 8.05
C GLY A 57 14.66 13.70 7.10
N ASP A 58 14.27 14.61 6.20
CA ASP A 58 13.20 14.38 5.23
C ASP A 58 13.62 13.52 4.02
N ALA A 59 14.89 13.12 3.93
CA ALA A 59 15.41 12.30 2.83
C ALA A 59 15.19 10.79 3.04
N ILE A 60 14.70 10.37 4.21
CA ILE A 60 14.50 8.96 4.55
C ILE A 60 13.07 8.67 5.04
N ASN A 61 12.63 7.45 4.79
CA ASN A 61 11.45 6.86 5.41
C ASN A 61 11.90 5.82 6.44
N LEU A 62 11.98 6.22 7.71
CA LEU A 62 12.55 5.42 8.79
C LEU A 62 11.50 4.54 9.48
N THR A 63 11.74 3.23 9.50
CA THR A 63 11.00 2.26 10.32
C THR A 63 11.87 1.80 11.50
N THR A 64 11.33 1.76 12.71
CA THR A 64 12.01 1.18 13.89
C THR A 64 11.38 -0.16 14.22
N LEU A 65 12.18 -1.22 14.32
CA LEU A 65 11.67 -2.56 14.60
C LEU A 65 11.19 -2.70 16.05
N MET A 66 12.06 -2.38 17.00
CA MET A 66 11.75 -2.57 18.42
C MET A 66 10.80 -1.47 18.95
N PRO A 67 9.68 -1.84 19.60
CA PRO A 67 8.80 -0.87 20.26
C PRO A 67 9.50 -0.11 21.39
N ILE A 68 8.98 1.08 21.70
CA ILE A 68 9.48 1.89 22.82
C ILE A 68 9.30 1.11 24.13
N GLY A 69 10.36 1.04 24.93
CA GLY A 69 10.36 0.35 26.22
C GLY A 69 10.56 -1.17 26.14
N SER A 70 10.69 -1.74 24.94
CA SER A 70 11.08 -3.14 24.79
C SER A 70 12.56 -3.35 25.12
N ASP A 71 12.87 -4.52 25.68
CA ASP A 71 14.24 -4.96 25.96
C ASP A 71 14.88 -5.53 24.68
N PRO A 72 15.99 -4.96 24.18
CA PRO A 72 16.65 -5.43 22.96
C PRO A 72 17.23 -6.83 23.06
N HIS A 73 17.51 -7.33 24.27
CA HIS A 73 18.08 -8.66 24.46
C HIS A 73 17.01 -9.77 24.36
N ASN A 74 15.75 -9.40 24.55
CA ASN A 74 14.61 -10.32 24.56
C ASN A 74 13.58 -10.02 23.45
N TYR A 75 13.91 -9.10 22.53
CA TYR A 75 13.04 -8.76 21.41
C TYR A 75 12.89 -9.95 20.45
N GLN A 76 11.64 -10.34 20.19
CA GLN A 76 11.32 -11.39 19.23
C GLN A 76 10.64 -10.78 17.99
N PRO A 77 11.30 -10.82 16.81
CA PRO A 77 10.72 -10.25 15.60
C PRO A 77 9.45 -10.96 15.16
N VAL A 78 8.49 -10.18 14.65
CA VAL A 78 7.28 -10.69 14.00
C VAL A 78 7.47 -10.75 12.47
N PRO A 79 6.65 -11.50 11.72
CA PRO A 79 6.78 -11.59 10.25
C PRO A 79 6.78 -10.22 9.53
N GLN A 80 6.10 -9.22 10.10
CA GLN A 80 6.08 -7.87 9.58
C GLN A 80 7.46 -7.19 9.63
N ASP A 81 8.29 -7.50 10.64
CA ASP A 81 9.64 -6.95 10.78
C ASP A 81 10.56 -7.46 9.68
N ILE A 82 10.50 -8.77 9.41
CA ILE A 82 11.26 -9.40 8.32
C ILE A 82 10.88 -8.77 6.98
N SER A 83 9.58 -8.50 6.79
CA SER A 83 9.07 -7.82 5.60
C SER A 83 9.51 -6.36 5.51
N ALA A 84 9.74 -5.69 6.65
CA ALA A 84 10.27 -4.34 6.69
C ALA A 84 11.75 -4.32 6.29
N VAL A 85 12.55 -5.25 6.83
CA VAL A 85 13.98 -5.41 6.48
C VAL A 85 14.15 -5.75 4.99
N ALA A 86 13.32 -6.64 4.45
CA ALA A 86 13.42 -7.05 3.04
C ALA A 86 13.02 -5.95 2.02
N ARG A 87 12.31 -4.91 2.47
CA ARG A 87 11.85 -3.79 1.64
C ARG A 87 12.59 -2.47 1.92
N ALA A 88 13.56 -2.51 2.83
CA ALA A 88 14.43 -1.39 3.15
C ALA A 88 15.40 -1.15 1.99
#